data_AF-A0A351X3B2-F1
#
_entry.id   AF-A0A351X3B2-F1
#
_cell.length_a   1.000
_cell.length_b   1.000
_cell.length_c   1.000
_cell.angle_alpha   90.00
_cell.angle_beta   90.00
_cell.angle_gamma   90.00
#
_symmetry.space_group_name_H-M   'P 1'
#
loop_
_entity.id
_entity.type
_entity.pdbx_description
1 polymer ?
#
loop_
_entity_poly.entity_id
_entity_poly.type
_entity_poly.pdbx_seq_one_letter_code
_entity_poly.pdbx_strand_id
1 'polypeptide(L)'
;MITFLKLGGSLITDKSTPRKADMDVIRRLAAEIRTAQKELPQLRLLLGHGSGSFGHVPAREYNTRNGVRTVSEWNGFLEVWRQARDL
;
A
#
# COMPACT_ATOMS: atom_id res chain seq x y z
N MET A 1 -16.95 -0.51 19.07
CA MET A 1 -15.75 0.28 18.68
C MET A 1 -15.37 -0.06 17.24
N ILE A 2 -14.64 0.80 16.53
CA ILE A 2 -14.03 0.47 15.22
C ILE A 2 -12.51 0.53 15.42
N THR A 3 -11.80 -0.49 14.96
CA THR A 3 -10.34 -0.56 15.00
C THR A 3 -9.79 -0.27 13.61
N PHE A 4 -8.78 0.61 13.55
CA PHE A 4 -8.11 0.98 12.31
C PHE A 4 -6.79 0.23 12.23
N LEU A 5 -6.64 -0.66 11.27
CA LEU A 5 -5.42 -1.45 11.05
C LEU A 5 -4.72 -0.95 9.79
N LYS A 6 -3.46 -0.53 9.92
CA LYS A 6 -2.65 -0.05 8.79
C LYS A 6 -1.50 -1.01 8.51
N LEU A 7 -1.53 -1.67 7.37
CA LEU A 7 -0.40 -2.44 6.87
C LEU A 7 0.62 -1.50 6.22
N GLY A 8 1.88 -1.59 6.64
CA GLY A 8 2.96 -0.81 6.05
C GLY A 8 3.32 -1.33 4.65
N GLY A 9 3.63 -0.45 3.70
CA GLY A 9 4.07 -0.88 2.36
C GLY A 9 5.32 -1.78 2.42
N SER A 10 6.24 -1.53 3.36
CA SER A 10 7.41 -2.40 3.61
C SER A 10 7.07 -3.84 3.94
N LEU A 11 5.91 -4.04 4.57
CA LEU A 11 5.50 -5.33 5.10
C LEU A 11 4.93 -6.19 3.97
N ILE A 12 4.20 -5.57 3.04
CA ILE A 12 3.42 -6.26 2.00
C ILE A 12 4.02 -6.14 0.60
N THR A 13 5.20 -5.51 0.47
CA THR A 13 5.92 -5.40 -0.80
C THR A 13 7.41 -5.59 -0.60
N ASP A 14 8.08 -6.10 -1.63
CA ASP A 14 9.53 -6.11 -1.72
C ASP A 14 10.02 -4.71 -2.10
N LYS A 15 10.72 -4.05 -1.18
CA LYS A 15 11.29 -2.70 -1.39
C LYS A 15 12.41 -2.66 -2.43
N SER A 16 13.07 -3.79 -2.68
CA SER A 16 14.18 -3.89 -3.63
C SER A 16 13.71 -4.04 -5.08
N THR A 17 12.49 -4.54 -5.27
CA THR A 17 11.92 -4.77 -6.60
C THR A 17 10.69 -3.88 -6.84
N PRO A 18 10.70 -3.00 -7.85
CA PRO A 18 9.53 -2.20 -8.22
C PRO A 18 8.29 -3.06 -8.47
N ARG A 19 7.13 -2.59 -7.99
CA ARG A 19 5.80 -3.22 -8.24
C ARG A 19 5.75 -4.71 -7.88
N LYS A 20 6.37 -5.11 -6.77
CA LYS A 20 6.38 -6.50 -6.31
C LYS A 20 5.70 -6.65 -4.96
N ALA A 21 4.49 -7.19 -4.98
CA ALA A 21 3.76 -7.58 -3.78
C ALA A 21 4.40 -8.81 -3.13
N ASP A 22 4.46 -8.82 -1.80
CA ASP A 22 4.82 -10.00 -1.02
C ASP A 22 3.55 -10.81 -0.74
N MET A 23 3.19 -11.67 -1.71
CA MET A 23 1.94 -12.42 -1.67
C MET A 23 1.87 -13.40 -0.50
N ASP A 24 3.00 -13.89 -0.02
CA ASP A 24 3.02 -14.83 1.10
C ASP A 24 2.74 -14.10 2.42
N VAL A 25 3.33 -12.92 2.61
CA VAL A 25 3.00 -12.07 3.75
C VAL A 25 1.53 -11.58 3.67
N ILE A 26 1.05 -11.14 2.51
CA ILE A 26 -0.35 -10.70 2.35
C ILE A 26 -1.33 -11.82 2.70
N ARG A 27 -1.12 -13.05 2.18
CA ARG A 27 -1.99 -14.19 2.48
C ARG A 27 -1.97 -14.55 3.95
N ARG A 28 -0.79 -14.57 4.58
CA ARG A 28 -0.65 -14.83 6.01
C ARG A 28 -1.41 -13.80 6.85
N LEU A 29 -1.23 -12.50 6.56
CA LEU A 29 -1.94 -11.43 7.26
C LEU A 29 -3.45 -11.51 7.07
N ALA A 30 -3.93 -11.84 5.87
CA ALA A 30 -5.35 -12.05 5.62
C ALA A 30 -5.92 -13.20 6.45
N ALA A 31 -5.16 -14.30 6.60
CA ALA A 31 -5.55 -15.42 7.46
C ALA A 31 -5.59 -15.03 8.95
N GLU A 32 -4.58 -14.29 9.44
CA GLU A 32 -4.53 -13.79 10.81
C GLU A 32 -5.71 -12.85 11.12
N ILE A 33 -6.03 -11.92 10.21
CA ILE A 33 -7.19 -11.03 10.33
C ILE A 33 -8.48 -11.84 10.38
N ARG A 34 -8.62 -12.86 9.53
CA ARG A 34 -9.81 -13.71 9.52
C ARG A 34 -9.96 -14.50 10.82
N THR A 35 -8.86 -15.00 11.38
CA THR A 35 -8.87 -15.68 12.68
C THR A 35 -9.32 -14.72 13.78
N ALA A 36 -8.76 -13.52 13.85
CA ALA A 36 -9.16 -12.51 14.82
C ALA A 36 -10.65 -12.14 14.71
N GLN A 37 -11.19 -12.02 13.50
CA GLN A 37 -12.64 -11.78 13.30
C GLN A 37 -13.53 -12.94 13.78
N LYS A 38 -13.04 -14.19 13.72
CA LYS A 38 -13.78 -15.34 14.26
C LYS A 38 -13.78 -15.36 15.78
N GLU A 39 -12.64 -15.03 16.40
CA GLU A 39 -12.47 -15.00 17.86
C GLU A 39 -13.15 -13.79 18.51
N LEU A 40 -13.27 -12.69 17.77
CA LEU A 40 -13.88 -11.44 18.22
C LEU A 40 -15.01 -11.03 17.27
N PRO A 41 -16.22 -11.62 17.37
CA PRO A 41 -17.33 -11.35 16.44
C PRO A 41 -17.74 -9.87 16.36
N GLN A 42 -17.53 -9.10 17.43
CA GLN A 42 -17.78 -7.66 17.50
C GLN A 42 -16.66 -6.79 16.90
N LEU A 43 -15.56 -7.39 16.41
CA LEU A 43 -14.43 -6.68 15.84
C LEU A 43 -14.81 -6.07 14.49
N ARG A 44 -14.94 -4.74 14.47
CA ARG A 44 -15.09 -3.96 13.23
C ARG A 44 -13.75 -3.37 12.85
N LEU A 45 -13.20 -3.81 11.72
CA LEU A 45 -11.91 -3.34 11.21
C LEU A 45 -12.10 -2.42 10.01
N LEU A 46 -11.40 -1.29 10.03
CA LEU A 46 -11.05 -0.56 8.82
C LEU A 46 -9.59 -0.86 8.48
N LEU A 47 -9.37 -1.56 7.36
CA LEU A 47 -8.05 -1.93 6.89
C LEU A 47 -7.55 -0.89 5.88
N GLY A 48 -6.34 -0.40 6.08
CA GLY A 48 -5.61 0.38 5.09
C GLY A 48 -4.24 -0.24 4.83
N HIS A 49 -3.62 0.09 3.70
CA HIS A 49 -2.25 -0.33 3.39
C HIS A 49 -1.43 0.82 2.79
N GLY A 50 -0.11 0.64 2.74
CA GLY A 50 0.79 1.55 2.02
C GLY A 50 1.03 0.99 0.62
N SER A 51 1.31 1.87 -0.34
CA SER A 51 1.58 1.46 -1.73
C SER A 51 2.92 0.75 -1.92
N GLY A 52 3.84 0.82 -0.95
CA GLY A 52 5.09 0.07 -0.99
C GLY A 52 5.89 0.36 -2.26
N SER A 53 6.53 -0.68 -2.82
CA SER A 53 7.32 -0.54 -4.05
C SER A 53 6.52 -0.16 -5.31
N PHE A 54 5.18 -0.03 -5.23
CA PHE A 54 4.35 0.45 -6.33
C PHE A 54 4.28 1.98 -6.38
N GLY A 55 4.05 2.64 -5.25
CA GLY A 55 3.98 4.11 -5.22
C GLY A 55 5.34 4.78 -5.04
N HIS A 56 6.26 4.14 -4.32
CA HIS A 56 7.55 4.74 -3.97
C HIS A 56 8.48 4.95 -5.17
N VAL A 57 8.42 4.06 -6.17
CA VAL A 57 9.31 4.11 -7.34
C VAL A 57 8.99 5.32 -8.23
N PRO A 58 7.76 5.49 -8.76
CA PRO A 58 7.43 6.67 -9.55
C PRO A 58 7.51 7.97 -8.73
N ALA A 59 7.21 7.93 -7.43
CA ALA A 59 7.31 9.13 -6.59
C ALA A 59 8.76 9.62 -6.46
N ARG A 60 9.74 8.69 -6.45
CA ARG A 60 11.16 9.01 -6.45
C ARG A 60 11.64 9.46 -7.83
N GLU A 61 11.18 8.83 -8.89
CA GLU A 61 11.54 9.15 -10.28
C GLU A 61 11.10 10.57 -10.67
N TYR A 62 9.86 10.95 -10.34
CA TYR A 62 9.30 12.26 -10.67
C TYR A 62 9.41 13.29 -9.54
N ASN A 63 10.09 12.93 -8.44
CA ASN A 63 10.28 13.78 -7.26
C ASN A 63 8.99 14.42 -6.71
N THR A 64 7.86 13.71 -6.83
CA THR A 64 6.52 14.26 -6.58
C THR A 64 6.30 14.72 -5.14
N ARG A 65 7.13 14.25 -4.20
CA ARG A 65 7.13 14.70 -2.80
C ARG A 65 7.44 16.21 -2.65
N ASN A 66 8.17 16.80 -3.59
CA ASN A 66 8.54 18.23 -3.55
C ASN A 66 7.52 19.12 -4.29
N GLY A 67 6.36 18.57 -4.64
CA GLY A 67 5.31 19.22 -5.42
C GLY A 67 5.50 19.06 -6.92
N VAL A 68 4.43 19.38 -7.67
CA VAL A 68 4.36 19.24 -9.13
C VAL A 68 3.95 20.58 -9.76
N ARG A 69 4.57 20.95 -10.88
CA ARG A 69 4.42 22.25 -11.55
C ARG A 69 4.32 22.14 -13.07
N THR A 70 4.93 21.12 -13.66
CA THR A 70 4.93 20.90 -15.11
C THR A 70 3.99 19.75 -15.51
N VAL A 71 3.64 19.67 -16.79
CA VAL A 71 2.84 18.55 -17.33
C VAL A 71 3.51 17.21 -17.06
N SER A 72 4.84 17.11 -17.20
CA SER A 72 5.57 15.88 -16.94
C SER A 72 5.50 15.46 -15.46
N GLU A 73 5.58 16.42 -14.54
CA GLU A 73 5.46 16.13 -13.11
C GLU A 73 4.03 15.72 -12.73
N TRP A 74 3.01 16.33 -13.35
CA TRP A 74 1.62 15.89 -13.20
C TRP A 74 1.39 14.48 -13.74
N ASN A 75 2.01 14.12 -14.87
CA ASN A 75 2.00 12.75 -15.36
C ASN A 75 2.66 11.79 -14.36
N GLY A 76 3.77 12.20 -13.75
CA GLY A 76 4.41 11.45 -12.66
C GLY A 76 3.50 11.25 -11.45
N PHE A 77 2.76 12.28 -11.04
CA PHE A 77 1.78 12.19 -9.95
C PHE A 77 0.64 11.20 -10.27
N LEU A 78 0.11 11.25 -11.51
CA LEU A 78 -0.89 10.29 -11.97
C LEU A 78 -0.33 8.86 -11.96
N GLU A 79 0.92 8.68 -12.35
CA GLU A 79 1.57 7.37 -12.36
C GLU A 79 1.77 6.80 -10.95
N VAL A 80 2.12 7.65 -9.97
CA VAL A 80 2.15 7.26 -8.55
C VAL A 80 0.80 6.70 -8.11
N TRP A 81 -0.29 7.41 -8.41
CA TRP A 81 -1.63 6.97 -8.06
C TRP A 81 -2.01 5.66 -8.78
N ARG A 82 -1.73 5.57 -10.08
CA ARG A 82 -2.03 4.40 -10.90
C ARG A 82 -1.33 3.15 -10.37
N GLN A 83 -0.02 3.23 -10.15
CA GLN A 83 0.73 2.09 -9.63
C GLN A 83 0.32 1.75 -8.20
N ALA A 84 0.09 2.74 -7.33
CA ALA A 84 -0.38 2.49 -5.97
C ALA A 84 -1.72 1.73 -5.91
N ARG A 85 -2.58 1.90 -6.93
CA ARG A 85 -3.87 1.21 -7.07
C ARG A 85 -3.76 -0.21 -7.63
N ASP A 86 -2.64 -0.54 -8.29
CA ASP A 86 -2.38 -1.88 -8.84
C ASP A 86 -1.93 -2.90 -7.78
N LEU A 87 -1.59 -2.46 -6.56
CA LEU A 87 -1.26 -3.32 -5.42
C LEU A 87 -2.52 -3.90 -4.79
#